data_AF-A0A966R1G5-F1
#
_entry.id   AF-A0A966R1G5-F1
#
_cell.length_a   1.000
_cell.length_b   1.000
_cell.length_c   1.000
_cell.angle_alpha   90.00
_cell.angle_beta   90.00
_cell.angle_gamma   90.00
#
_symmetry.space_group_name_H-M   'P 1'
#
loop_
_entity.id
_entity.type
_entity.pdbx_description
1 polymer ?
#
loop_
_entity_poly.entity_id
_entity_poly.type
_entity_poly.pdbx_seq_one_letter_code
_entity_poly.pdbx_strand_id
1 'polypeptide(L)'
;MNRKVAIFNFDGSFNRFEDNRTIADAQNQNIDIARTQCTKTINDSGIDSTTQQNAALGIYPPERCEAIKSYIAACRNEYLRCKELILAATTNDEAAGAGEPHQHDDKFTLCRQASVTVKKQ
;
A
#
# COMPACT_ATOMS: atom_id res chain seq x y z
N MET A 1 6.19 -9.47 -5.45
CA MET A 1 7.54 -10.07 -5.36
C MET A 1 8.33 -9.51 -6.54
N ASN A 2 9.26 -8.59 -6.30
CA ASN A 2 10.09 -7.97 -7.34
C ASN A 2 10.92 -9.07 -8.01
N ARG A 3 10.69 -9.33 -9.30
CA ARG A 3 11.38 -10.39 -10.04
C ARG A 3 12.73 -9.85 -10.51
N LYS A 4 13.65 -9.62 -9.56
CA LYS A 4 15.04 -9.26 -9.86
C LYS A 4 15.76 -10.49 -10.40
N VAL A 5 16.45 -10.35 -11.52
CA VAL A 5 17.26 -11.41 -12.10
C VAL A 5 18.68 -11.28 -11.56
N ALA A 6 19.24 -12.37 -11.05
CA ALA A 6 20.67 -12.42 -10.70
C ALA A 6 21.47 -12.63 -11.99
N ILE A 7 22.34 -11.67 -12.32
CA ILE A 7 23.30 -11.78 -13.41
C ILE A 7 24.60 -12.36 -12.83
N PHE A 8 25.12 -13.40 -13.47
CA PHE A 8 26.40 -14.02 -13.11
C PHE A 8 27.42 -13.80 -14.24
N ASN A 9 28.69 -13.71 -13.87
CA ASN A 9 29.80 -13.71 -14.81
C ASN A 9 30.00 -15.13 -15.39
N PHE A 10 30.78 -15.23 -16.47
CA PHE A 10 31.05 -16.52 -17.13
C PHE A 10 31.78 -17.53 -16.22
N ASP A 11 32.54 -17.05 -15.24
CA ASP A 11 33.19 -17.86 -14.21
C ASP A 11 32.24 -18.32 -13.09
N GLY A 12 30.95 -17.98 -13.19
CA GLY A 12 29.92 -18.31 -12.20
C GLY A 12 29.88 -17.36 -10.99
N SER A 13 30.77 -16.36 -10.91
CA SER A 13 30.72 -15.36 -9.84
C SER A 13 29.50 -14.44 -10.00
N PHE A 14 28.90 -14.05 -8.87
CA PHE A 14 27.78 -13.11 -8.88
C PHE A 14 28.24 -11.74 -9.37
N ASN A 15 27.45 -11.13 -10.27
CA ASN A 15 27.71 -9.77 -10.77
C ASN A 15 26.79 -8.75 -10.08
N ARG A 16 25.49 -8.81 -10.39
CA ARG A 16 24.48 -7.88 -9.85
C ARG A 16 23.07 -8.45 -9.96
N PHE A 17 22.14 -7.80 -9.27
CA PHE A 17 20.71 -7.96 -9.55
C PHE A 17 20.26 -6.90 -10.55
N GLU A 18 19.47 -7.30 -11.53
CA GLU A 18 18.90 -6.39 -12.53
C GLU A 18 17.38 -6.57 -12.59
N ASP A 19 16.67 -5.44 -12.62
CA ASP A 19 15.24 -5.39 -12.89
C ASP A 19 15.02 -5.05 -14.35
N ASN A 20 14.68 -6.08 -15.12
CA ASN A 20 14.47 -6.04 -16.55
C ASN A 20 13.03 -5.65 -16.96
N ARG A 21 12.18 -5.24 -16.01
CA ARG A 21 10.89 -4.62 -16.32
C ARG A 21 11.09 -3.24 -16.97
N THR A 22 10.14 -2.83 -17.81
CA THR A 22 10.09 -1.42 -18.20
C THR A 22 9.68 -0.56 -17.01
N ILE A 23 10.01 0.74 -17.03
CA ILE A 23 9.55 1.68 -16.00
C ILE A 23 8.02 1.70 -15.87
N ALA A 24 7.30 1.58 -16.98
CA ALA A 24 5.85 1.51 -16.99
C ALA A 24 5.33 0.23 -16.30
N ASP A 25 5.96 -0.92 -16.55
CA ASP A 25 5.60 -2.18 -15.88
C ASP A 25 5.88 -2.13 -14.38
N ALA A 26 7.04 -1.56 -14.00
CA ALA A 26 7.42 -1.37 -12.60
C ALA A 26 6.40 -0.45 -11.89
N GLN A 27 6.06 0.69 -12.49
CA GLN A 27 5.06 1.62 -11.96
C GLN A 27 3.69 0.95 -11.80
N ASN A 28 3.19 0.26 -12.83
CA ASN A 28 1.90 -0.41 -12.78
C ASN A 28 1.84 -1.46 -11.67
N GLN A 29 2.88 -2.29 -11.57
CA GLN A 29 2.96 -3.31 -10.52
C GLN A 29 2.97 -2.68 -9.12
N ASN A 30 3.72 -1.60 -8.92
CA ASN A 30 3.81 -0.96 -7.60
C ASN A 30 2.51 -0.24 -7.23
N ILE A 31 1.79 0.33 -8.20
CA ILE A 31 0.46 0.89 -7.99
C ILE A 31 -0.52 -0.21 -7.58
N ASP A 32 -0.46 -1.39 -8.19
CA ASP A 32 -1.29 -2.53 -7.82
C ASP A 32 -0.98 -3.02 -6.41
N ILE A 33 0.31 -3.12 -6.05
CA ILE A 33 0.74 -3.46 -4.69
C ILE A 33 0.21 -2.43 -3.67
N ALA A 34 0.36 -1.14 -3.95
CA ALA A 34 -0.14 -0.08 -3.08
C ALA A 34 -1.67 -0.14 -2.91
N ARG A 35 -2.39 -0.45 -3.99
CA ARG A 35 -3.85 -0.67 -3.96
C ARG A 35 -4.22 -1.86 -3.07
N THR A 36 -3.56 -3.00 -3.27
CA THR A 36 -3.77 -4.20 -2.46
C THR A 36 -3.47 -3.92 -0.99
N GLN A 37 -2.41 -3.19 -0.68
CA GLN A 37 -2.04 -2.85 0.68
C GLN A 37 -3.07 -1.91 1.35
N CYS A 38 -3.62 -0.96 0.60
CA CYS A 38 -4.72 -0.11 1.08
C CYS A 38 -5.94 -0.94 1.47
N THR A 39 -6.42 -1.81 0.56
CA THR A 39 -7.55 -2.70 0.82
C THR A 39 -7.27 -3.63 1.99
N LYS A 40 -6.08 -4.24 2.03
CA LYS A 40 -5.68 -5.13 3.12
C LYS A 40 -5.68 -4.40 4.46
N THR A 41 -5.14 -3.19 4.53
CA THR A 41 -5.08 -2.43 5.78
C THR A 41 -6.48 -2.08 6.30
N ILE A 42 -7.40 -1.70 5.41
CA ILE A 42 -8.81 -1.49 5.76
C ILE A 42 -9.44 -2.78 6.30
N ASN A 43 -9.26 -3.90 5.61
CA ASN A 43 -9.84 -5.18 6.05
C ASN A 43 -9.24 -5.68 7.36
N ASP A 44 -7.91 -5.62 7.53
CA ASP A 44 -7.18 -6.02 8.75
C ASP A 44 -7.62 -5.17 9.97
N SER A 45 -8.12 -3.96 9.75
CA SER A 45 -8.68 -3.11 10.79
C SER A 45 -10.07 -3.56 11.29
N GLY A 46 -10.66 -4.60 10.68
CA GLY A 46 -12.00 -5.09 10.98
C GLY A 46 -13.11 -4.34 10.23
N ILE A 47 -12.76 -3.51 9.25
CA ILE A 47 -13.69 -2.73 8.42
C ILE A 47 -13.89 -3.48 7.09
N ASP A 48 -14.55 -4.63 7.16
CA ASP A 48 -14.91 -5.43 5.99
C ASP A 48 -15.96 -4.75 5.09
N SER A 49 -16.26 -5.34 3.93
CA SER A 49 -17.21 -4.74 2.97
C SER A 49 -18.58 -4.46 3.59
N THR A 50 -19.07 -5.35 4.45
CA THR A 50 -20.36 -5.18 5.14
C THR A 50 -20.29 -4.02 6.13
N THR A 51 -19.21 -3.89 6.88
CA THR A 51 -18.99 -2.79 7.82
C THR A 51 -18.88 -1.45 7.09
N GLN A 52 -18.22 -1.41 5.94
CA GLN A 52 -18.15 -0.21 5.08
C GLN A 52 -19.55 0.20 4.61
N GLN A 53 -20.35 -0.76 4.11
CA GLN A 53 -21.72 -0.51 3.66
C GLN A 53 -22.62 -0.03 4.81
N ASN A 54 -22.56 -0.70 5.96
CA ASN A 54 -23.34 -0.35 7.14
C ASN A 54 -23.01 1.07 7.65
N ALA A 55 -21.73 1.47 7.62
CA ALA A 55 -21.32 2.83 7.96
C ALA A 55 -21.79 3.87 6.93
N ALA A 56 -21.82 3.51 5.64
CA ALA A 56 -22.34 4.38 4.58
C ALA A 56 -23.86 4.55 4.67
N LEU A 57 -24.59 3.50 5.08
CA LEU A 57 -26.03 3.50 5.29
C LEU A 57 -26.45 4.11 6.65
N GLY A 58 -25.50 4.43 7.52
CA GLY A 58 -25.79 5.00 8.84
C GLY A 58 -26.39 4.01 9.85
N ILE A 59 -26.16 2.71 9.67
CA ILE A 59 -26.68 1.65 10.56
C ILE A 59 -26.04 1.72 11.96
N TYR A 60 -24.81 2.22 12.04
CA TYR A 60 -24.10 2.41 13.30
C TYR A 60 -24.32 3.82 13.86
N PRO A 61 -24.04 4.06 15.16
CA PRO A 61 -24.07 5.41 15.71
C PRO A 61 -23.26 6.41 14.85
N PRO A 62 -23.68 7.68 14.76
CA PRO A 62 -23.04 8.66 13.88
C PRO A 62 -21.52 8.78 14.08
N GLU A 63 -21.06 8.82 15.33
CA GLU A 63 -19.63 8.91 15.66
C GLU A 63 -18.82 7.74 15.08
N ARG A 64 -19.36 6.51 15.18
CA ARG A 64 -18.73 5.31 14.63
C ARG A 64 -18.75 5.31 13.11
N CYS A 65 -19.84 5.76 12.49
CA CYS A 65 -19.91 5.90 11.03
C CYS A 65 -18.85 6.89 10.52
N GLU A 66 -18.70 8.04 11.17
CA GLU A 66 -17.72 9.05 10.79
C GLU A 66 -16.28 8.60 11.05
N ALA A 67 -16.03 7.86 12.14
CA ALA A 67 -14.73 7.25 12.40
C ALA A 67 -14.33 6.25 11.31
N ILE A 68 -15.25 5.38 10.90
CA ILE A 68 -15.03 4.41 9.82
C ILE A 68 -14.77 5.12 8.48
N LYS A 69 -15.61 6.10 8.11
CA LYS A 69 -15.44 6.86 6.86
C LYS A 69 -14.11 7.61 6.83
N SER A 70 -13.75 8.26 7.93
CA SER A 70 -12.49 9.00 8.06
C SER A 70 -11.28 8.08 7.94
N TYR A 71 -11.34 6.89 8.55
CA TYR A 71 -10.31 5.88 8.44
C TYR A 71 -10.10 5.41 6.98
N ILE A 72 -11.20 5.09 6.28
CA ILE A 72 -11.17 4.67 4.88
C ILE A 72 -10.60 5.80 4.01
N ALA A 73 -11.00 7.04 4.25
CA ALA A 73 -10.49 8.20 3.53
C ALA A 73 -8.98 8.38 3.74
N ALA A 74 -8.47 8.23 4.96
CA ALA A 74 -7.04 8.30 5.25
C ALA A 74 -6.26 7.22 4.48
N CYS A 75 -6.73 5.97 4.48
CA CYS A 75 -6.10 4.87 3.74
C CYS A 75 -6.07 5.13 2.23
N ARG A 76 -7.16 5.67 1.67
CA ARG A 76 -7.25 6.00 0.24
C ARG A 76 -6.34 7.16 -0.14
N ASN A 77 -6.25 8.19 0.71
CA ASN A 77 -5.35 9.33 0.48
C ASN A 77 -3.89 8.90 0.50
N GLU A 78 -3.50 8.00 1.42
CA GLU A 78 -2.14 7.46 1.43
C GLU A 78 -1.84 6.65 0.15
N TYR A 79 -2.80 5.84 -0.33
CA TYR A 79 -2.67 5.18 -1.63
C TYR A 79 -2.45 6.18 -2.78
N LEU A 80 -3.20 7.29 -2.80
CA LEU A 80 -3.03 8.32 -3.83
C LEU A 80 -1.65 8.97 -3.75
N ARG A 81 -1.16 9.28 -2.55
CA ARG A 81 0.21 9.79 -2.34
C ARG A 81 1.26 8.80 -2.86
N CYS A 82 1.13 7.52 -2.51
CA CYS A 82 2.03 6.48 -3.03
C CYS A 82 1.97 6.39 -4.56
N LYS A 83 0.77 6.44 -5.14
CA LYS A 83 0.59 6.41 -6.59
C LYS A 83 1.29 7.58 -7.27
N GLU A 84 1.17 8.79 -6.73
CA GLU A 84 1.86 9.99 -7.25
C GLU A 84 3.38 9.83 -7.22
N LEU A 85 3.93 9.36 -6.10
CA LEU A 85 5.37 9.11 -5.96
C LEU A 85 5.87 8.03 -6.94
N ILE A 86 5.09 6.96 -7.12
CA ILE A 86 5.43 5.88 -8.07
C ILE A 86 5.43 6.42 -9.50
N LEU A 87 4.43 7.20 -9.88
CA LEU A 87 4.35 7.78 -11.22
C LEU A 87 5.44 8.83 -11.49
N ALA A 88 5.90 9.53 -10.45
CA ALA A 88 7.01 10.47 -10.53
C ALA A 88 8.39 9.79 -10.59
N ALA A 89 8.48 8.49 -10.29
CA ALA A 89 9.75 7.76 -10.31
C ALA A 89 10.33 7.70 -11.72
N THR A 90 11.62 7.98 -11.85
CA THR A 90 12.33 8.02 -13.14
C THR A 90 13.13 6.76 -13.42
N THR A 91 13.33 5.93 -12.39
CA THR A 91 14.03 4.64 -12.48
C THR A 91 13.21 3.52 -11.83
N ASN A 92 13.50 2.27 -12.22
CA ASN A 92 12.83 1.09 -11.67
C ASN A 92 13.06 0.95 -10.16
N ASP A 93 14.27 1.25 -9.68
CA ASP A 93 14.62 1.18 -8.27
C ASP A 93 13.90 2.26 -7.43
N GLU A 94 13.76 3.48 -7.96
CA GLU A 94 12.96 4.54 -7.33
C GLU A 94 11.48 4.16 -7.25
N ALA A 95 10.93 3.56 -8.32
CA ALA A 95 9.55 3.11 -8.34
C ALA A 95 9.31 2.00 -7.32
N ALA A 96 10.26 1.07 -7.17
CA ALA A 96 10.20 -0.02 -6.19
C ALA A 96 10.25 0.53 -4.74
N GLY A 97 11.18 1.44 -4.45
CA GLY A 97 11.30 2.05 -3.12
C GLY A 97 10.10 2.93 -2.73
N ALA A 98 9.40 3.51 -3.69
CA ALA A 98 8.21 4.34 -3.43
C ALA A 98 7.00 3.53 -2.95
N GLY A 99 6.91 2.25 -3.32
CA GLY A 99 5.83 1.33 -2.96
C GLY A 99 6.19 0.28 -1.90
N GLU A 100 7.47 0.09 -1.60
CA GLU A 100 7.90 -0.87 -0.57
C GLU A 100 7.74 -0.30 0.86
N PRO A 101 7.21 -1.11 1.81
CA PRO A 101 7.27 -0.76 3.22
C PRO A 101 8.73 -0.83 3.68
N HIS A 102 9.28 0.30 4.13
CA HIS A 102 10.53 0.30 4.87
C HIS A 102 10.35 -0.64 6.07
N GLN A 103 11.26 -1.60 6.26
CA GLN A 103 11.19 -2.69 7.25
C GLN A 103 11.03 -2.26 8.73
N HIS A 104 10.94 -0.96 9.02
CA HIS A 104 10.63 -0.43 10.35
C HIS A 104 9.56 0.67 10.39
N ASP A 105 9.05 1.12 9.24
CA ASP A 105 8.09 2.22 9.12
C ASP A 105 7.04 1.84 8.06
N ASP A 106 6.03 0.99 8.35
CA ASP A 106 4.91 0.90 7.40
C ASP A 106 4.30 2.31 7.33
N LYS A 107 4.32 2.94 6.16
CA LYS A 107 3.58 4.20 5.94
C LYS A 107 2.07 4.01 6.17
N PHE A 108 1.60 2.75 6.07
CA PHE A 108 0.27 2.30 6.52
C PHE A 108 0.17 2.01 8.04
N THR A 109 1.26 1.97 8.80
CA THR A 109 1.27 1.83 10.28
C THR A 109 0.62 3.03 10.94
N LEU A 110 0.80 4.25 10.38
CA LEU A 110 0.08 5.44 10.84
C LEU A 110 -1.44 5.30 10.65
N CYS A 111 -1.89 4.67 9.56
CA CYS A 111 -3.29 4.26 9.44
C CYS A 111 -3.63 3.18 10.49
N ARG A 112 -2.85 2.12 10.70
CA ARG A 112 -3.13 1.10 11.73
C ARG A 112 -3.24 1.66 13.16
N GLN A 113 -2.47 2.70 13.52
CA GLN A 113 -2.57 3.32 14.84
C GLN A 113 -3.93 4.00 15.06
N ALA A 114 -4.54 4.57 14.01
CA ALA A 114 -5.90 5.11 14.06
C ALA A 114 -6.98 4.01 14.24
N SER A 115 -6.71 2.76 13.83
CA SER A 115 -7.64 1.62 13.98
C SER A 115 -7.91 1.24 15.43
N VAL A 116 -6.94 1.46 16.33
CA VAL A 116 -7.08 1.14 17.77
C VAL A 116 -8.19 1.99 18.40
N THR A 117 -8.42 3.19 17.87
CA THR A 117 -9.49 4.09 18.31
C THR A 117 -10.86 3.65 17.80
N VAL A 118 -10.94 3.15 16.55
CA VAL A 118 -12.20 2.67 15.94
C VAL A 118 -12.71 1.37 16.59
N LYS A 119 -11.81 0.49 17.05
CA LYS A 119 -12.20 -0.77 17.72
C LYS A 119 -12.71 -0.59 19.16
N LYS A 120 -12.50 0.58 19.78
CA LYS A 120 -12.87 0.88 21.17
C LYS A 120 -14.21 1.63 21.29
N GLN A 121 -14.87 1.92 20.17
CA GLN A 121 -16.16 2.63 20.10
C GLN A 121 -17.30 1.71 19.66
#